data_AF-A0A7K2X077-F1
#
_entry.id   AF-A0A7K2X077-F1
#
_cell.length_a   1.000
_cell.length_b   1.000
_cell.length_c   1.000
_cell.angle_alpha   90.00
_cell.angle_beta   90.00
_cell.angle_gamma   90.00
#
_symmetry.space_group_name_H-M   'P 1'
#
loop_
_entity.id
_entity.type
_entity.pdbx_description
1 polymer ?
#
loop_
_entity_poly.entity_id
_entity_poly.type
_entity_poly.pdbx_seq_one_letter_code
_entity_poly.pdbx_strand_id
1 'polypeptide(L)'
;ALGLLAVAVLWAGLLDGRGRTARAAALTCAVALATTVVMTAVAGTGYGWLGALSTPVSADNWSLTSGLGRLSGALLDSVGSGLGDLAVPAWRRLGLVVTVLTVAWLWLRRAHRVRLGPVYALALSLLAVFVLGPAFRPWYALWGLFLIAAAAPDGRVRRWASVGSGILALGMLPSGSPPDGAQLTFAVAGGALALVTLWWMFLMSEPAVLPARTRAAS
;
A
#
# COMPACT_ATOMS: atom_id res chain seq x y z
N ALA A 1 3.99 7.03 -5.26
CA ALA A 1 5.17 6.65 -6.06
C ALA A 1 5.35 5.13 -6.21
N LEU A 2 5.35 4.33 -5.13
CA LEU A 2 5.62 2.88 -5.20
C LEU A 2 4.71 2.10 -6.19
N GLY A 3 3.43 2.45 -6.28
CA GLY A 3 2.51 1.83 -7.26
C GLY A 3 2.94 2.05 -8.72
N LEU A 4 3.42 3.25 -9.05
CA LEU A 4 3.95 3.56 -10.39
C LEU A 4 5.20 2.74 -10.71
N LEU A 5 6.03 2.45 -9.70
CA LEU A 5 7.19 1.56 -9.81
C LEU A 5 6.76 0.14 -10.22
N ALA A 6 5.66 -0.38 -9.66
CA ALA A 6 5.10 -1.67 -10.06
C ALA A 6 4.55 -1.65 -11.49
N VAL A 7 3.82 -0.61 -11.87
CA VAL A 7 3.31 -0.42 -13.24
C VAL A 7 4.45 -0.35 -14.25
N ALA A 8 5.48 0.44 -13.98
CA ALA A 8 6.64 0.56 -14.86
C ALA A 8 7.35 -0.78 -15.06
N VAL A 9 7.48 -1.61 -14.02
CA VAL A 9 8.09 -2.94 -14.20
C VAL A 9 7.17 -3.93 -14.93
N LEU A 10 5.85 -3.86 -14.73
CA LEU A 10 4.91 -4.66 -15.51
C LEU A 10 4.98 -4.28 -17.00
N TRP A 11 4.97 -2.99 -17.32
CA TRP A 11 5.12 -2.50 -18.70
C TRP A 11 6.47 -2.87 -19.30
N ALA A 12 7.55 -2.81 -18.52
CA ALA A 12 8.87 -3.24 -19.00
C ALA A 12 8.92 -4.72 -19.38
N GLY A 13 8.05 -5.56 -18.80
CA GLY A 13 7.90 -6.97 -19.18
C GLY A 13 7.15 -7.19 -20.50
N LEU A 14 6.35 -6.21 -20.94
CA LEU A 14 5.59 -6.24 -22.20
C LEU A 14 6.34 -5.61 -23.37
N LEU A 15 7.48 -4.96 -23.12
CA LEU A 15 8.25 -4.23 -24.12
C LEU A 15 9.56 -4.97 -24.43
N ASP A 16 9.91 -4.99 -25.72
CA ASP A 16 11.17 -5.56 -26.20
C ASP A 16 12.29 -4.53 -26.37
N GLY A 17 13.53 -5.02 -26.31
CA GLY A 17 14.74 -4.24 -26.61
C GLY A 17 15.48 -3.64 -25.41
N ARG A 18 16.67 -3.07 -25.71
CA ARG A 18 17.68 -2.61 -24.74
C ARG A 18 17.26 -1.39 -23.90
N GLY A 19 16.18 -0.71 -24.28
CA GLY A 19 15.64 0.48 -23.59
C GLY A 19 14.27 0.28 -22.94
N ARG A 20 13.78 -0.96 -22.83
CA ARG A 20 12.41 -1.26 -22.37
C ARG A 20 12.06 -0.71 -21.00
N THR A 21 13.01 -0.73 -20.05
CA THR A 21 12.80 -0.23 -18.68
C THR A 21 12.65 1.29 -18.65
N ALA A 22 13.54 2.00 -19.37
CA ALA A 22 13.48 3.45 -19.49
C ALA A 22 12.19 3.90 -20.20
N ARG A 23 11.79 3.22 -21.29
CA ARG A 23 10.53 3.49 -21.99
C ARG A 23 9.32 3.23 -21.11
N ALA A 24 9.28 2.11 -20.41
CA ALA A 24 8.17 1.80 -19.49
C ALA A 24 8.05 2.83 -18.36
N ALA A 25 9.18 3.25 -17.78
CA ALA A 25 9.20 4.29 -16.77
C ALA A 25 8.72 5.64 -17.34
N ALA A 26 9.22 6.04 -18.51
CA ALA A 26 8.82 7.29 -19.17
C ALA A 26 7.33 7.29 -19.50
N LEU A 27 6.79 6.21 -20.06
CA LEU A 27 5.37 6.08 -20.36
C LEU A 27 4.51 6.11 -19.09
N THR A 28 4.92 5.41 -18.04
CA THR A 28 4.22 5.42 -16.75
C THR A 28 4.19 6.84 -16.15
N CYS A 29 5.33 7.55 -16.19
CA CYS A 29 5.41 8.94 -15.75
C CYS A 29 4.53 9.86 -16.60
N ALA A 30 4.57 9.71 -17.94
CA ALA A 30 3.78 10.52 -18.85
C ALA A 30 2.28 10.34 -18.60
N VAL A 31 1.80 9.10 -18.47
CA VAL A 31 0.39 8.80 -18.18
C VAL A 31 -0.02 9.34 -16.81
N ALA A 32 0.81 9.15 -15.79
CA ALA A 32 0.53 9.67 -14.45
C ALA A 32 0.41 11.20 -14.45
N LEU A 33 1.37 11.90 -15.06
CA LEU A 33 1.37 13.36 -15.16
C LEU A 33 0.16 13.87 -15.96
N ALA A 34 -0.10 13.27 -17.12
CA ALA A 34 -1.27 13.61 -17.94
C ALA A 34 -2.57 13.44 -17.15
N THR A 35 -2.72 12.32 -16.43
CA THR A 35 -3.89 12.06 -15.58
C THR A 35 -4.01 13.11 -14.48
N THR A 36 -2.92 13.45 -13.79
CA THR A 36 -2.94 14.49 -12.75
C THR A 36 -3.34 15.84 -13.34
N VAL A 37 -2.79 16.25 -14.48
CA VAL A 37 -3.12 17.52 -15.14
C VAL A 37 -4.58 17.56 -15.55
N VAL A 38 -5.07 16.53 -16.26
CA VAL A 38 -6.46 16.44 -16.71
C VAL A 38 -7.41 16.46 -15.52
N MET A 39 -7.17 15.66 -14.50
CA MET A 39 -8.05 15.61 -13.32
C MET A 39 -8.02 16.92 -12.52
N THR A 40 -6.87 17.58 -12.43
CA THR A 40 -6.76 18.89 -11.78
C THR A 40 -7.55 19.96 -12.56
N ALA A 41 -7.47 19.93 -13.88
CA ALA A 41 -8.21 20.83 -14.75
C ALA A 41 -9.72 20.59 -14.66
N VAL A 42 -10.15 19.33 -14.75
CA VAL A 42 -11.57 18.91 -14.64
C VAL A 42 -12.13 19.26 -13.26
N ALA A 43 -11.37 19.02 -12.20
CA ALA A 43 -11.81 19.35 -10.84
C ALA A 43 -11.83 20.86 -10.55
N GLY A 44 -11.18 21.68 -11.39
CA GLY A 44 -11.09 23.13 -11.19
C GLY A 44 -10.33 23.55 -9.94
N THR A 45 -9.57 22.65 -9.32
CA THR A 45 -8.90 22.87 -8.02
C THR A 45 -7.60 23.68 -8.13
N GLY A 46 -7.07 23.83 -9.34
CA GLY A 46 -5.73 24.38 -9.56
C GLY A 46 -4.64 23.54 -8.86
N TYR A 47 -3.43 24.08 -8.73
CA TYR A 47 -2.30 23.35 -8.12
C TYR A 47 -2.08 23.66 -6.62
N GLY A 48 -3.02 24.36 -5.97
CA GLY A 48 -2.90 24.75 -4.56
C GLY A 48 -2.77 23.56 -3.58
N TRP A 49 -3.27 22.38 -3.98
CA TRP A 49 -3.13 21.13 -3.22
C TRP A 49 -1.66 20.69 -3.06
N LEU A 50 -0.73 21.16 -3.91
CA LEU A 50 0.70 20.93 -3.73
C LEU A 50 1.24 21.56 -2.45
N GLY A 51 0.73 22.74 -2.08
CA GLY A 51 1.05 23.36 -0.80
C GLY A 51 0.50 22.57 0.38
N ALA A 52 -0.70 21.99 0.23
CA ALA A 52 -1.32 21.19 1.29
C ALA A 52 -0.54 19.91 1.61
N LEU A 53 0.25 19.37 0.68
CA LEU A 53 1.15 18.23 0.92
C LEU A 53 2.28 18.53 1.91
N SER A 54 2.64 19.81 2.09
CA SER A 54 3.68 20.22 3.05
C SER A 54 3.16 20.31 4.48
N THR A 55 1.85 20.20 4.69
CA THR A 55 1.24 20.24 6.03
C THR A 55 1.78 19.08 6.85
N PRO A 56 2.54 19.35 7.93
CA PRO A 56 3.15 18.30 8.73
C PRO A 56 2.08 17.34 9.25
N VAL A 57 2.32 16.04 9.06
CA VAL A 57 1.44 15.02 9.62
C VAL A 57 1.43 15.20 11.14
N SER A 58 0.27 15.53 11.71
CA SER A 58 0.09 15.99 13.09
C SER A 58 0.89 15.19 14.12
N ALA A 59 1.40 15.87 15.15
CA ALA A 59 2.28 15.26 16.17
C ALA A 59 1.64 14.09 16.94
N ASP A 60 0.31 14.00 16.96
CA ASP A 60 -0.47 12.93 17.60
C ASP A 60 -0.56 11.62 16.81
N ASN A 61 0.14 11.49 15.68
CA ASN A 61 0.12 10.25 14.93
C ASN A 61 0.81 9.10 15.69
N TRP A 62 0.13 7.95 15.71
CA TRP A 62 0.60 6.67 16.25
C TRP A 62 1.68 6.05 15.33
N SER A 63 2.84 6.69 15.25
CA SER A 63 4.02 6.13 14.59
C SER A 63 4.98 5.53 15.61
N LEU A 64 5.48 4.32 15.34
CA LEU A 64 6.52 3.62 16.11
C LEU A 64 7.78 4.49 16.25
N THR A 65 8.17 5.21 15.20
CA THR A 65 9.33 6.11 15.23
C THR A 65 9.06 7.38 16.03
N SER A 66 7.82 7.89 16.00
CA SER A 66 7.42 9.01 16.87
C SER A 66 7.28 8.57 18.34
N GLY A 67 6.86 7.33 18.61
CA GLY A 67 6.80 6.75 19.95
C GLY A 67 8.19 6.52 20.56
N LEU A 68 9.10 5.90 19.80
CA LEU A 68 10.51 5.76 20.19
C LEU A 68 11.18 7.13 20.35
N GLY A 69 10.88 8.09 19.48
CA GLY A 69 11.36 9.46 19.58
C GLY A 69 10.90 10.19 20.85
N ARG A 70 9.65 9.99 21.27
CA ARG A 70 9.14 10.55 22.54
C ARG A 70 9.75 9.88 23.77
N LEU A 71 9.88 8.55 23.75
CA LEU A 71 10.51 7.79 24.83
C LEU A 71 11.98 8.20 25.02
N SER A 72 12.73 8.28 23.91
CA SER A 72 14.12 8.71 23.98
C SER A 72 14.25 10.20 24.31
N GLY A 73 13.41 11.08 23.76
CA GLY A 73 13.35 12.49 24.16
C GLY A 73 13.14 12.67 25.67
N ALA A 74 12.16 11.97 26.25
CA ALA A 74 11.89 12.01 27.68
C ALA A 74 13.07 11.51 28.55
N LEU A 75 13.84 10.52 28.07
CA LEU A 75 15.04 10.03 28.74
C LEU A 75 16.23 11.00 28.60
N LEU A 76 16.35 11.70 27.46
CA LEU A 76 17.39 12.69 27.24
C LEU A 76 17.13 13.98 28.05
N ASP A 77 15.87 14.33 28.25
CA ASP A 77 15.47 15.46 29.09
C ASP A 77 15.61 15.15 30.58
N SER A 78 15.34 13.90 31.00
CA SER A 78 15.52 13.49 32.40
C SER A 78 16.97 13.50 32.85
N VAL A 79 17.92 13.36 31.92
CA VAL A 79 19.37 13.45 32.16
C VAL A 79 19.90 14.88 31.92
N GLY A 80 19.03 15.85 31.59
CA GLY A 80 19.38 17.26 31.45
C GLY A 80 20.23 17.60 30.23
N SER A 81 20.21 16.75 29.19
CA SER A 81 21.10 16.88 28.03
C SER A 81 20.77 18.03 27.07
N GLY A 82 19.56 18.60 27.15
CA GLY A 82 19.07 19.64 26.22
C GLY A 82 18.83 19.14 24.79
N LEU A 83 18.86 17.82 24.56
CA LEU A 83 18.73 17.19 23.24
C LEU A 83 17.36 16.54 22.99
N GLY A 84 16.40 16.64 23.92
CA GLY A 84 15.08 16.01 23.79
C GLY A 84 14.31 16.44 22.54
N ASP A 85 14.37 17.73 22.19
CA ASP A 85 13.71 18.29 21.00
C ASP A 85 14.25 17.73 19.67
N LEU A 86 15.48 17.24 19.66
CA LEU A 86 16.13 16.64 18.48
C LEU A 86 15.84 15.15 18.32
N ALA A 87 15.39 14.47 19.37
CA ALA A 87 15.17 13.02 19.36
C ALA A 87 14.08 12.62 18.35
N VAL A 88 12.92 13.29 18.38
CA VAL A 88 11.80 13.00 17.47
C VAL A 88 12.16 13.20 15.99
N PRO A 89 12.72 14.35 15.56
CA PRO A 89 13.09 14.53 14.15
C PRO A 89 14.24 13.61 13.70
N ALA A 90 15.15 13.21 14.60
CA ALA A 90 16.20 12.24 14.29
C ALA A 90 15.62 10.84 14.04
N TRP A 91 14.72 10.36 14.91
CA TRP A 91 14.05 9.07 14.74
C TRP A 91 13.17 9.01 13.50
N ARG A 92 12.48 10.11 13.16
CA ARG A 92 11.72 10.20 11.90
C ARG A 92 12.64 10.10 10.67
N ARG A 93 13.80 10.77 10.69
CA ARG A 93 14.80 10.67 9.62
C ARG A 93 15.37 9.26 9.51
N LEU A 94 15.73 8.63 10.63
CA LEU A 94 16.20 7.25 10.67
C LEU A 94 15.14 6.29 10.12
N GLY A 95 13.88 6.42 10.55
CA GLY A 95 12.76 5.63 10.02
C GLY A 95 12.62 5.73 8.51
N LEU A 96 12.72 6.94 7.96
CA LEU A 96 12.70 7.17 6.51
C LEU A 96 13.89 6.50 5.80
N VAL A 97 15.10 6.64 6.33
CA VAL A 97 16.30 6.01 5.75
C VAL A 97 16.15 4.48 5.75
N VAL A 98 15.75 3.87 6.87
CA VAL A 98 15.55 2.42 6.96
C VAL A 98 14.44 1.95 6.01
N THR A 99 13.37 2.74 5.87
CA THR A 99 12.30 2.46 4.90
C THR A 99 12.84 2.42 3.47
N VAL A 100 13.58 3.45 3.06
CA VAL A 100 14.17 3.55 1.71
C VAL A 100 15.11 2.37 1.46
N LEU A 101 15.97 2.04 2.41
CA LEU A 101 16.89 0.90 2.30
C LEU A 101 16.16 -0.43 2.19
N THR A 102 15.10 -0.64 2.96
CA THR A 102 14.31 -1.87 2.94
C THR A 102 13.57 -2.02 1.61
N VAL A 103 12.97 -0.94 1.10
CA VAL A 103 12.33 -0.92 -0.22
C VAL A 103 13.37 -1.20 -1.30
N ALA A 104 14.50 -0.48 -1.32
CA ALA A 104 15.55 -0.71 -2.31
C ALA A 104 16.03 -2.16 -2.31
N TRP A 105 16.27 -2.72 -1.12
CA TRP A 105 16.66 -4.11 -0.96
C TRP A 105 15.63 -5.11 -1.47
N LEU A 106 14.33 -4.90 -1.20
CA LEU A 106 13.24 -5.75 -1.72
C LEU A 106 13.21 -5.74 -3.26
N TRP A 107 13.37 -4.57 -3.86
CA TRP A 107 13.35 -4.41 -5.32
C TRP A 107 14.62 -4.95 -5.99
N LEU A 108 15.79 -4.79 -5.37
CA LEU A 108 17.04 -5.44 -5.81
C LEU A 108 16.94 -6.96 -5.71
N ARG A 109 16.42 -7.50 -4.61
CA ARG A 109 16.20 -8.94 -4.46
C ARG A 109 15.24 -9.48 -5.50
N ARG A 110 14.22 -8.72 -5.87
CA ARG A 110 13.29 -9.06 -6.94
C ARG A 110 13.94 -9.03 -8.32
N ALA A 111 14.82 -8.07 -8.58
CA ALA A 111 15.60 -8.03 -9.82
C ALA A 111 16.56 -9.23 -9.95
N HIS A 112 17.18 -9.65 -8.83
CA HIS A 112 18.11 -10.79 -8.81
C HIS A 112 17.43 -12.16 -8.68
N ARG A 113 16.31 -12.26 -7.97
CA ARG A 113 15.51 -13.49 -7.86
C ARG A 113 14.23 -13.33 -8.67
N VAL A 114 14.16 -14.05 -9.78
CA VAL A 114 12.98 -14.19 -10.68
C VAL A 114 11.67 -14.58 -9.96
N ARG A 115 11.71 -14.93 -8.66
CA ARG A 115 10.58 -15.47 -7.90
C ARG A 115 9.68 -14.45 -7.17
N LEU A 116 10.07 -13.17 -7.05
CA LEU A 116 9.18 -12.18 -6.42
C LEU A 116 8.37 -11.42 -7.48
N GLY A 117 7.05 -11.63 -7.50
CA GLY A 117 6.14 -10.89 -8.37
C GLY A 117 6.13 -9.37 -8.05
N PRO A 118 5.90 -8.49 -9.05
CA PRO A 118 5.87 -7.03 -8.88
C PRO A 118 4.90 -6.56 -7.80
N VAL A 119 3.72 -7.17 -7.78
CA VAL A 119 2.64 -6.82 -6.86
C VAL A 119 3.00 -7.21 -5.43
N TYR A 120 3.68 -8.34 -5.24
CA TYR A 120 4.12 -8.77 -3.91
C TYR A 120 5.25 -7.90 -3.36
N ALA A 121 6.20 -7.47 -4.21
CA ALA A 121 7.25 -6.52 -3.81
C ALA A 121 6.66 -5.14 -3.44
N LEU A 122 5.65 -4.68 -4.18
CA LEU A 122 4.88 -3.47 -3.84
C LEU A 122 4.19 -3.61 -2.48
N ALA A 123 3.54 -4.75 -2.24
CA ALA A 123 2.82 -5.02 -1.00
C ALA A 123 3.75 -4.95 0.22
N LEU A 124 4.91 -5.61 0.14
CA LEU A 124 5.95 -5.54 1.18
C LEU A 124 6.53 -4.13 1.34
N SER A 125 6.68 -3.39 0.24
CA SER A 125 7.17 -2.00 0.29
C SER A 125 6.19 -1.09 1.03
N LEU A 126 4.87 -1.25 0.79
CA LEU A 126 3.83 -0.50 1.49
C LEU A 126 3.74 -0.88 2.97
N LEU A 127 3.92 -2.16 3.29
CA LEU A 127 4.00 -2.62 4.68
C LEU A 127 5.24 -2.04 5.38
N ALA A 128 6.39 -2.01 4.73
CA ALA A 128 7.61 -1.42 5.26
C ALA A 128 7.44 0.08 5.51
N VAL A 129 6.81 0.80 4.56
CA VAL A 129 6.42 2.20 4.77
C VAL A 129 5.54 2.27 6.01
N PHE A 130 4.44 1.51 6.09
CA PHE A 130 3.52 1.50 7.23
C PHE A 130 4.17 1.25 8.59
N VAL A 131 5.20 0.39 8.67
CA VAL A 131 5.85 0.09 9.95
C VAL A 131 6.86 1.17 10.34
N LEU A 132 7.59 1.72 9.37
CA LEU A 132 8.81 2.48 9.61
C LEU A 132 8.70 4.00 9.39
N GLY A 133 7.71 4.47 8.65
CA GLY A 133 7.60 5.90 8.39
C GLY A 133 7.09 6.75 9.58
N PRO A 134 7.00 8.06 9.36
CA PRO A 134 6.90 9.03 10.44
C PRO A 134 5.48 9.22 11.02
N ALA A 135 4.44 8.79 10.31
CA ALA A 135 3.05 8.96 10.74
C ALA A 135 2.14 7.88 10.13
N PHE A 136 1.40 7.16 10.99
CA PHE A 136 0.48 6.12 10.56
C PHE A 136 -0.85 6.18 11.28
N ARG A 137 -1.88 5.82 10.51
CA ARG A 137 -3.17 5.40 11.02
C ARG A 137 -3.31 3.89 10.84
N PRO A 138 -4.01 3.17 11.74
CA PRO A 138 -4.15 1.72 11.69
C PRO A 138 -4.60 1.18 10.33
N TRP A 139 -5.42 1.93 9.60
CA TRP A 139 -5.93 1.54 8.28
C TRP A 139 -4.87 1.54 7.16
N TYR A 140 -3.71 2.19 7.33
CA TYR A 140 -2.64 2.18 6.32
C TYR A 140 -2.03 0.78 6.16
N ALA A 141 -2.15 -0.08 7.16
CA ALA A 141 -1.75 -1.49 7.08
C ALA A 141 -2.50 -2.23 5.95
N LEU A 142 -3.75 -1.84 5.66
CA LEU A 142 -4.57 -2.44 4.60
C LEU A 142 -3.92 -2.29 3.23
N TRP A 143 -3.20 -1.20 2.99
CA TRP A 143 -2.52 -0.97 1.70
C TRP A 143 -1.51 -2.07 1.38
N GLY A 144 -0.80 -2.56 2.39
CA GLY A 144 0.11 -3.70 2.26
C GLY A 144 -0.62 -5.04 2.35
N LEU A 145 -1.42 -5.23 3.39
CA LEU A 145 -2.06 -6.53 3.70
C LEU A 145 -2.98 -7.01 2.58
N PHE A 146 -3.77 -6.13 1.98
CA PHE A 146 -4.67 -6.49 0.88
C PHE A 146 -3.89 -6.99 -0.34
N LEU A 147 -2.79 -6.31 -0.70
CA LEU A 147 -1.94 -6.72 -1.82
C LEU A 147 -1.18 -8.02 -1.51
N ILE A 148 -0.80 -8.26 -0.25
CA ILE A 148 -0.25 -9.56 0.17
C ILE A 148 -1.31 -10.65 0.02
N ALA A 149 -2.55 -10.40 0.46
CA ALA A 149 -3.65 -11.35 0.33
C ALA A 149 -3.93 -11.71 -1.15
N ALA A 150 -3.78 -10.75 -2.06
CA ALA A 150 -4.01 -10.95 -3.50
C ALA A 150 -2.83 -11.61 -4.23
N ALA A 151 -1.58 -11.31 -3.84
CA ALA A 151 -0.39 -11.66 -4.63
C ALA A 151 0.57 -12.64 -3.95
N ALA A 152 0.37 -12.99 -2.68
CA ALA A 152 1.21 -13.97 -2.00
C ALA A 152 0.95 -15.40 -2.51
N PRO A 153 1.97 -16.27 -2.55
CA PRO A 153 1.78 -17.69 -2.80
C PRO A 153 0.81 -18.34 -1.80
N ASP A 154 0.15 -19.43 -2.22
CA ASP A 154 -0.69 -20.26 -1.35
C ASP A 154 0.06 -20.65 -0.06
N GLY A 155 -0.52 -20.34 1.09
CA GLY A 155 0.07 -20.66 2.38
C GLY A 155 -0.40 -19.77 3.53
N ARG A 156 0.28 -19.91 4.66
CA ARG A 156 -0.06 -19.21 5.92
C ARG A 156 -0.05 -17.69 5.75
N VAL A 157 0.93 -17.15 5.02
CA VAL A 157 1.08 -15.70 4.80
C VAL A 157 -0.14 -15.12 4.11
N ARG A 158 -0.62 -15.74 3.03
CA ARG A 158 -1.82 -15.28 2.32
C ARG A 158 -3.05 -15.34 3.21
N ARG A 159 -3.24 -16.45 3.92
CA ARG A 159 -4.40 -16.66 4.82
C ARG A 159 -4.45 -15.61 5.94
N TRP A 160 -3.33 -15.40 6.65
CA TRP A 160 -3.28 -14.41 7.73
C TRP A 160 -3.41 -12.98 7.22
N ALA A 161 -2.86 -12.67 6.03
CA ALA A 161 -3.07 -11.37 5.39
C ALA A 161 -4.53 -11.13 5.00
N SER A 162 -5.25 -12.15 4.50
CA SER A 162 -6.68 -12.03 4.21
C SER A 162 -7.50 -11.79 5.49
N VAL A 163 -7.25 -12.56 6.55
CA VAL A 163 -7.95 -12.41 7.84
C VAL A 163 -7.65 -11.04 8.45
N GLY A 164 -6.38 -10.65 8.50
CA GLY A 164 -5.97 -9.33 9.01
C GLY A 164 -6.58 -8.19 8.19
N SER A 165 -6.69 -8.33 6.87
CA SER A 165 -7.36 -7.34 6.01
C SER A 165 -8.83 -7.21 6.37
N GLY A 166 -9.54 -8.33 6.56
CA GLY A 166 -10.95 -8.32 6.96
C GLY A 166 -11.18 -7.68 8.32
N ILE A 167 -10.36 -8.05 9.32
CA ILE A 167 -10.45 -7.48 10.67
C ILE A 167 -10.18 -5.98 10.64
N LEU A 168 -9.12 -5.54 9.96
CA LEU A 168 -8.78 -4.12 9.88
C LEU A 168 -9.83 -3.32 9.10
N ALA A 169 -10.37 -3.88 8.02
CA ALA A 169 -11.40 -3.21 7.21
C ALA A 169 -12.73 -3.03 7.97
N LEU A 170 -13.10 -4.00 8.82
CA LEU A 170 -14.33 -3.94 9.60
C LEU A 170 -14.16 -3.24 10.96
N GLY A 171 -12.97 -3.34 11.54
CA GLY A 171 -12.69 -2.87 12.90
C GLY A 171 -12.12 -1.45 13.00
N MET A 172 -11.57 -0.88 11.91
CA MET A 172 -10.92 0.43 11.94
C MET A 172 -11.60 1.40 10.98
N LEU A 173 -12.20 2.45 11.52
CA LEU A 173 -12.69 3.55 10.71
C LEU A 173 -11.55 4.41 10.14
N PRO A 174 -11.80 5.12 9.02
CA PRO A 174 -10.83 6.06 8.45
C PRO A 174 -10.37 7.14 9.44
N SER A 175 -11.17 7.41 10.49
CA SER A 175 -10.89 8.34 11.57
C SER A 175 -9.70 7.95 12.46
N GLY A 176 -9.36 6.66 12.56
CA GLY A 176 -8.33 6.16 13.48
C GLY A 176 -8.78 6.05 14.95
N SER A 177 -10.07 6.27 15.22
CA SER A 177 -10.72 6.10 16.52
C SER A 177 -11.61 4.84 16.52
N PRO A 178 -11.94 4.26 17.68
CA PRO A 178 -12.87 3.14 17.76
C PRO A 178 -14.22 3.49 17.09
N PRO A 179 -14.86 2.53 16.40
CA PRO A 179 -16.15 2.75 15.78
C PRO A 179 -17.25 3.14 16.75
N ASP A 180 -18.00 4.19 16.39
CA ASP A 180 -19.30 4.42 17.00
C ASP A 180 -20.31 3.37 16.47
N GLY A 181 -21.34 3.03 17.26
CA GLY A 181 -22.19 1.86 17.00
C GLY A 181 -22.80 1.83 15.60
N ALA A 182 -23.26 2.99 15.10
CA ALA A 182 -23.84 3.14 13.77
C ALA A 182 -22.82 2.94 12.63
N GLN A 183 -21.56 3.32 12.86
CA GLN A 183 -20.49 3.15 11.88
C GLN A 183 -20.09 1.68 11.74
N LEU A 184 -20.12 0.92 12.85
CA LEU A 184 -19.95 -0.54 12.81
C LEU A 184 -21.09 -1.20 12.01
N THR A 185 -22.33 -0.73 12.17
CA THR A 185 -23.48 -1.23 11.39
C THR A 185 -23.30 -1.01 9.90
N PHE A 186 -22.87 0.18 9.46
CA PHE A 186 -22.61 0.44 8.05
C PHE A 186 -21.44 -0.38 7.48
N ALA A 187 -20.38 -0.59 8.27
CA ALA A 187 -19.25 -1.42 7.86
C ALA A 187 -19.66 -2.89 7.69
N VAL A 188 -20.47 -3.42 8.62
CA VAL A 188 -21.01 -4.79 8.54
C VAL A 188 -21.97 -4.94 7.36
N ALA A 189 -22.87 -3.98 7.14
CA ALA A 189 -23.80 -3.99 6.02
C ALA A 189 -23.07 -3.91 4.67
N GLY A 190 -22.04 -3.05 4.55
CA GLY A 190 -21.19 -2.96 3.37
C GLY A 190 -20.37 -4.24 3.13
N GLY A 191 -19.83 -4.85 4.19
CA GLY A 191 -19.14 -6.14 4.13
C GLY A 191 -20.06 -7.28 3.68
N ALA A 192 -21.29 -7.33 4.21
CA ALA A 192 -22.29 -8.30 3.80
C ALA A 192 -22.67 -8.15 2.32
N LEU A 193 -22.89 -6.91 1.85
CA LEU A 193 -23.12 -6.62 0.44
C LEU A 193 -21.95 -7.05 -0.44
N ALA A 194 -20.71 -6.75 -0.04
CA ALA A 194 -19.53 -7.17 -0.78
C ALA A 194 -19.42 -8.70 -0.87
N LEU A 195 -19.71 -9.44 0.22
CA LEU A 195 -19.75 -10.90 0.22
C LEU A 195 -20.84 -11.45 -0.68
N VAL A 196 -22.04 -10.86 -0.67
CA VAL A 196 -23.13 -11.23 -1.59
C VAL A 196 -22.70 -11.00 -3.04
N THR A 197 -22.02 -9.89 -3.33
CA THR A 197 -21.56 -9.56 -4.68
C THR A 197 -20.49 -10.54 -5.16
N LEU A 198 -19.52 -10.86 -4.30
CA LEU A 198 -18.47 -11.85 -4.59
C LEU A 198 -19.04 -13.27 -4.73
N TRP A 199 -20.03 -13.62 -3.90
CA TRP A 199 -20.78 -14.87 -4.01
C TRP A 199 -21.50 -14.96 -5.35
N TRP A 200 -22.18 -13.89 -5.75
CA TRP A 200 -22.81 -13.79 -7.07
C TRP A 200 -21.81 -13.95 -8.21
N MET A 201 -20.67 -13.28 -8.13
CA MET A 201 -19.59 -13.42 -9.12
C MET A 201 -19.05 -14.85 -9.16
N PHE A 202 -18.91 -15.51 -8.02
CA PHE A 202 -18.49 -16.91 -7.94
C PHE A 202 -19.51 -17.84 -8.60
N LEU A 203 -20.81 -17.66 -8.33
CA LEU A 203 -21.89 -18.40 -9.00
C LEU A 203 -21.89 -18.17 -10.52
N MET A 204 -21.62 -16.94 -10.96
CA MET A 204 -21.50 -16.60 -12.39
C MET A 204 -20.20 -17.12 -13.03
N SER A 205 -19.21 -17.54 -12.22
CA SER A 205 -17.92 -18.07 -12.67
C SER A 205 -17.88 -19.60 -12.74
N GLU A 206 -18.99 -20.29 -12.44
CA GLU A 206 -19.13 -21.71 -12.75
C GLU A 206 -18.82 -21.92 -14.24
N PRO A 207 -17.82 -22.76 -14.60
CA PRO A 207 -17.44 -22.94 -15.98
C PRO A 207 -18.62 -23.56 -16.72
N ALA A 208 -19.18 -22.81 -17.67
CA ALA A 208 -20.07 -23.38 -18.67
C ALA A 208 -19.37 -24.61 -19.24
N VAL A 209 -19.86 -25.79 -18.89
CA VAL A 209 -19.36 -27.07 -19.39
C VAL A 209 -19.56 -27.03 -20.89
N LEU A 210 -18.51 -26.66 -21.63
CA LEU A 210 -18.55 -26.63 -23.08
C LEU A 210 -18.75 -28.08 -23.54
N PRO A 211 -19.86 -28.41 -24.23
CA PRO A 211 -20.05 -29.76 -24.72
C PRO A 211 -18.89 -30.14 -25.63
N ALA A 212 -18.29 -31.30 -25.37
CA ALA A 212 -17.17 -31.81 -26.14
C ALA A 212 -17.56 -31.84 -27.63
N ARG A 213 -16.86 -31.08 -28.47
CA ARG A 213 -16.96 -31.23 -29.93
C ARG A 213 -16.53 -32.65 -30.27
N THR A 214 -17.48 -33.51 -30.59
CA THR A 214 -17.25 -34.74 -31.33
C THR A 214 -16.60 -34.37 -32.66
N ARG A 215 -15.32 -34.73 -32.83
CA ARG A 215 -14.69 -34.74 -34.15
C ARG A 215 -15.37 -35.85 -34.95
N ALA A 216 -16.18 -35.47 -35.93
CA ALA A 216 -16.54 -36.39 -37.01
C ALA A 216 -15.26 -36.65 -37.82
N ALA A 217 -14.79 -37.89 -37.81
CA ALA A 217 -13.79 -38.36 -38.75
C ALA A 217 -14.50 -38.63 -40.09
N SER A 218 -14.00 -37.99 -41.14
CA SER A 218 -14.23 -38.35 -42.54
C SER A 218 -12.88 -38.49 -43.21
#